data_AF-A0A432QT24-F1
#
_entry.id   AF-A0A432QT24-F1
#
_cell.length_a   1.000
_cell.length_b   1.000
_cell.length_c   1.000
_cell.angle_alpha   90.00
_cell.angle_beta   90.00
_cell.angle_gamma   90.00
#
_symmetry.space_group_name_H-M   'P 1'
#
loop_
_entity.id
_entity.type
_entity.pdbx_description
1 polymer ?
#
loop_
_entity_poly.entity_id
_entity_poly.type
_entity_poly.pdbx_seq_one_letter_code
_entity_poly.pdbx_strand_id
1 'polypeptide(L)'
;MKNLFLLTLLLLLMGGFMYQLMYHRVPYQDPLELVASDCVLMVDWTDASASARDFFNSRFGRNLTSIDWPYVLDQLAVSADFRKRLEEKSAAVIDCFSSPLCKKIFASRVVFALLPAEQTTVSGRPETPLGQRVILVATLKSRLVLPALLSSMAWLKGKVRRLTYRGRTIKRLELASGGNVYFALIDGNLVASPGRSAIEQSIDLLLQHRVQEQTGLLTNQNYRELRKRYRGNDFFIYADIPRLTSFFHLSHFSQQSAGEAGSSQLSGVKQIALFHSTDSNTQRLITLVKLSPDQLTNEQKKLYSRRPVLNSRLPDIPSELVMYFWSNWLDLSGWWEEVVSSSGKSGRETTDKMSAWIRQKTGLEIDQFLSLFGQEFGINVTQIRTSGFFPVPSLCCFLELEEPAMVAGILEKGLSGLTLWRDTIDGVPVVSVMIAHGLMRPSYAVLDNYLLVADSRKQIEQLLAEKTSRLLDDELFKTVDTGMSKPANVHLFARTSLIVDSIKELVSWVGTVVAVRDGAAGKKSKILVDQVILPLLDGLKTFKAKSVRGYAGPGEVIFDAVVLTEPAN
;
A
#
# COMPACT_ATOMS: atom_id res chain seq x y z
N MET A 1 -39.58 14.30 56.38
CA MET A 1 -38.38 13.56 55.93
C MET A 1 -38.35 13.29 54.42
N LYS A 2 -39.42 12.78 53.79
CA LYS A 2 -39.48 12.51 52.34
C LYS A 2 -39.14 13.72 51.45
N ASN A 3 -39.64 14.90 51.80
CA ASN A 3 -39.41 16.14 51.03
C ASN A 3 -37.97 16.68 51.18
N LEU A 4 -37.32 16.44 52.33
CA LEU A 4 -35.93 16.83 52.55
C LEU A 4 -34.99 15.94 51.72
N PHE A 5 -35.25 14.63 51.69
CA PHE A 5 -34.50 13.67 50.88
C PHE A 5 -34.60 13.97 49.38
N LEU A 6 -35.80 14.29 48.89
CA LEU A 6 -36.04 14.69 47.49
C LEU A 6 -35.29 15.97 47.11
N LEU A 7 -35.25 16.97 48.01
CA LEU A 7 -34.50 18.21 47.81
C LEU A 7 -32.99 17.95 47.75
N THR A 8 -32.45 17.11 48.66
CA THR A 8 -31.03 16.75 48.68
C THR A 8 -30.63 15.95 47.43
N LEU A 9 -31.48 15.04 46.97
CA LEU A 9 -31.26 14.27 45.73
C LEU A 9 -31.29 15.18 44.50
N LEU A 10 -32.23 16.14 44.44
CA LEU A 10 -32.31 17.11 43.36
C LEU A 10 -31.08 18.04 43.33
N LEU A 11 -30.58 18.46 44.49
CA LEU A 11 -29.35 19.24 44.62
C LEU A 11 -28.09 18.44 44.26
N LEU A 12 -28.06 17.14 44.56
CA LEU A 12 -26.97 16.24 44.11
C LEU A 12 -27.03 15.98 42.61
N LEU A 13 -28.22 15.84 42.02
CA LEU A 13 -28.40 15.69 40.58
C LEU A 13 -28.11 16.99 39.84
N MET A 14 -28.55 18.15 40.34
CA MET A 14 -28.16 19.45 39.81
C MET A 14 -26.67 19.71 40.00
N GLY A 15 -26.09 19.34 41.14
CA GLY A 15 -24.66 19.44 41.41
C GLY A 15 -23.85 18.51 40.50
N GLY A 16 -24.33 17.30 40.23
CA GLY A 16 -23.74 16.35 39.29
C GLY A 16 -23.89 16.80 37.84
N PHE A 17 -25.04 17.36 37.47
CA PHE A 17 -25.31 17.91 36.14
C PHE A 17 -24.53 19.22 35.88
N MET A 18 -24.44 20.10 36.88
CA MET A 18 -23.59 21.29 36.90
C MET A 18 -22.12 20.89 36.91
N TYR A 19 -21.71 19.86 37.65
CA TYR A 19 -20.34 19.33 37.57
C TYR A 19 -20.09 18.77 36.17
N GLN A 20 -21.02 18.05 35.55
CA GLN A 20 -20.85 17.51 34.19
C GLN A 20 -20.88 18.61 33.11
N LEU A 21 -21.61 19.71 33.34
CA LEU A 21 -21.59 20.92 32.54
C LEU A 21 -20.41 21.84 32.85
N MET A 22 -19.80 21.84 34.04
CA MET A 22 -18.64 22.69 34.40
C MET A 22 -17.30 21.96 34.25
N TYR A 23 -17.33 20.62 34.31
CA TYR A 23 -16.35 19.72 33.70
C TYR A 23 -16.55 19.74 32.17
N HIS A 24 -16.71 20.94 31.61
CA HIS A 24 -16.43 21.22 30.22
C HIS A 24 -15.08 20.57 29.96
N ARG A 25 -15.13 19.53 29.11
CA ARG A 25 -13.97 19.10 28.34
C ARG A 25 -13.26 20.38 27.96
N VAL A 26 -12.07 20.63 28.50
CA VAL A 26 -11.17 21.66 27.96
C VAL A 26 -11.30 21.47 26.46
N PRO A 27 -11.81 22.44 25.68
CA PRO A 27 -12.02 22.24 24.26
C PRO A 27 -10.66 21.80 23.73
N TYR A 28 -10.56 20.50 23.44
CA TYR A 28 -9.31 19.92 23.02
C TYR A 28 -9.14 20.50 21.64
N GLN A 29 -8.20 21.43 21.52
CA GLN A 29 -7.87 21.98 20.23
C GLN A 29 -7.49 20.81 19.33
N ASP A 30 -8.12 20.72 18.15
CA ASP A 30 -7.82 19.63 17.24
C ASP A 30 -6.31 19.69 16.92
N PRO A 31 -5.54 18.59 17.08
CA PRO A 31 -4.10 18.61 16.83
C PRO A 31 -3.75 19.12 15.41
N LEU A 32 -4.67 19.00 14.45
CA LEU A 32 -4.50 19.50 13.08
C LEU A 32 -4.50 21.03 12.97
N GLU A 33 -5.08 21.75 13.94
CA GLU A 33 -5.03 23.22 13.98
C GLU A 33 -3.64 23.75 14.31
N LEU A 34 -2.78 22.91 14.90
CA LEU A 34 -1.40 23.20 15.25
C LEU A 34 -0.40 22.78 14.15
N VAL A 35 -0.88 22.13 13.09
CA VAL A 35 -0.08 21.73 11.93
C VAL A 35 -0.26 22.76 10.82
N ALA A 36 0.82 23.16 10.14
CA ALA A 36 0.75 24.17 9.10
C ALA A 36 -0.21 23.80 7.96
N SER A 37 -0.93 24.78 7.43
CA SER A 37 -1.89 24.61 6.31
C SER A 37 -1.24 24.07 5.04
N ASP A 38 0.05 24.31 4.89
CA ASP A 38 0.87 23.92 3.76
C ASP A 38 1.71 22.64 4.01
N CYS A 39 1.35 21.87 5.03
CA CYS A 39 1.90 20.55 5.33
C CYS A 39 2.02 19.66 4.08
N VAL A 40 3.15 18.96 3.98
CA VAL A 40 3.55 18.19 2.80
C VAL A 40 3.17 16.72 2.93
N LEU A 41 3.37 16.15 4.11
CA LEU A 41 2.96 14.79 4.44
C LEU A 41 2.42 14.80 5.87
N MET A 42 1.30 14.13 6.10
CA MET A 42 0.68 14.05 7.40
C MET A 42 0.15 12.63 7.64
N VAL A 43 0.36 12.12 8.85
CA VAL A 43 -0.22 10.89 9.37
C VAL A 43 -0.99 11.23 10.65
N ASP A 44 -2.31 11.09 10.60
CA ASP A 44 -3.22 11.28 11.74
C ASP A 44 -3.65 9.91 12.24
N TRP A 45 -3.24 9.57 13.45
CA TRP A 45 -3.37 8.24 14.02
C TRP A 45 -4.10 8.31 15.36
N THR A 46 -5.25 7.66 15.47
CA THR A 46 -6.12 7.79 16.65
C THR A 46 -5.59 7.07 17.89
N ASP A 47 -5.02 5.87 17.72
CA ASP A 47 -4.40 5.08 18.79
C ASP A 47 -3.20 4.29 18.24
N ALA A 48 -2.07 4.98 18.12
CA ALA A 48 -0.82 4.39 17.66
C ALA A 48 -0.29 3.32 18.63
N SER A 49 -0.57 3.44 19.93
CA SER A 49 -0.14 2.45 20.91
C SER A 49 -0.90 1.13 20.80
N ALA A 50 -2.21 1.17 20.58
CA ALA A 50 -3.02 -0.02 20.33
C ALA A 50 -2.59 -0.68 19.02
N SER A 51 -2.48 0.10 17.94
CA SER A 51 -2.05 -0.41 16.63
C SER A 51 -0.66 -1.07 16.67
N ALA A 52 0.31 -0.46 17.36
CA ALA A 52 1.64 -1.06 17.54
C ALA A 52 1.58 -2.36 18.36
N ARG A 53 0.76 -2.39 19.41
CA ARG A 53 0.55 -3.60 20.23
C ARG A 53 -0.07 -4.72 19.40
N ASP A 54 -1.10 -4.41 18.62
CA ASP A 54 -1.78 -5.38 17.76
C ASP A 54 -0.81 -5.90 16.69
N PHE A 55 0.03 -5.04 16.12
CA PHE A 55 1.11 -5.45 15.22
C PHE A 55 2.08 -6.41 15.92
N PHE A 56 2.66 -6.05 17.07
CA PHE A 56 3.63 -6.92 17.77
C PHE A 56 3.00 -8.22 18.28
N ASN A 57 1.71 -8.21 18.62
CA ASN A 57 0.96 -9.39 19.02
C ASN A 57 0.49 -10.25 17.85
N SER A 58 0.44 -9.70 16.63
CA SER A 58 0.09 -10.46 15.43
C SER A 58 1.10 -11.57 15.16
N ARG A 59 0.69 -12.60 14.42
CA ARG A 59 1.60 -13.69 14.01
C ARG A 59 2.83 -13.16 13.28
N PHE A 60 2.64 -12.16 12.41
CA PHE A 60 3.74 -11.52 11.69
C PHE A 60 4.70 -10.77 12.62
N GLY A 61 4.16 -9.93 13.52
CA GLY A 61 4.99 -9.18 14.48
C GLY A 61 5.80 -10.10 15.39
N ARG A 62 5.16 -11.15 15.95
CA ARG A 62 5.86 -12.16 16.77
C ARG A 62 6.98 -12.84 15.99
N ASN A 63 6.70 -13.31 14.77
CA ASN A 63 7.69 -13.96 13.93
C ASN A 63 8.84 -13.02 13.54
N LEU A 64 8.57 -11.73 13.28
CA LEU A 64 9.61 -10.74 12.99
C LEU A 64 10.50 -10.49 14.22
N THR A 65 9.91 -10.39 15.40
CA THR A 65 10.64 -10.13 16.66
C THR A 65 11.38 -11.36 17.19
N SER A 66 11.00 -12.58 16.79
CA SER A 66 11.67 -13.82 17.21
C SER A 66 12.92 -14.14 16.40
N ILE A 67 13.20 -13.42 15.32
CA ILE A 67 14.41 -13.63 14.49
C ILE A 67 15.64 -13.23 15.29
N ASP A 68 16.60 -14.14 15.41
CA ASP A 68 17.94 -13.84 15.92
C ASP A 68 18.75 -13.08 14.86
N TRP A 69 18.42 -11.80 14.68
CA TRP A 69 19.13 -10.91 13.76
C TRP A 69 20.65 -10.87 14.00
N PRO A 70 21.13 -10.81 15.26
CA PRO A 70 22.56 -10.97 15.57
C PRO A 70 23.19 -12.20 14.89
N TYR A 71 22.61 -13.38 15.07
CA TYR A 71 23.08 -14.61 14.45
C TYR A 71 22.97 -14.59 12.92
N VAL A 72 21.81 -14.20 12.38
CA VAL A 72 21.58 -14.18 10.92
C VAL A 72 22.59 -13.27 10.22
N LEU A 73 22.80 -12.05 10.72
CA LEU A 73 23.73 -11.09 10.11
C LEU A 73 25.18 -11.55 10.18
N ASP A 74 25.55 -12.22 11.27
CA ASP A 74 26.87 -12.84 11.43
C ASP A 74 27.12 -13.91 10.36
N GLN A 75 26.17 -14.83 10.18
CA GLN A 75 26.27 -15.91 9.21
C GLN A 75 26.26 -15.42 7.75
N LEU A 76 25.60 -14.28 7.49
CA LEU A 76 25.63 -13.62 6.19
C LEU A 76 26.92 -12.81 5.95
N ALA A 77 27.80 -12.70 6.96
CA ALA A 77 29.02 -11.89 6.92
C ALA A 77 28.75 -10.40 6.65
N VAL A 78 27.67 -9.87 7.22
CA VAL A 78 27.35 -8.43 7.16
C VAL A 78 28.32 -7.66 8.06
N SER A 79 28.73 -6.45 7.66
CA SER A 79 29.70 -5.67 8.42
C SER A 79 29.18 -5.32 9.83
N ALA A 80 30.09 -5.34 10.80
CA ALA A 80 29.79 -5.03 12.20
C ALA A 80 29.16 -3.64 12.37
N ASP A 81 29.61 -2.65 11.60
CA ASP A 81 29.07 -1.29 11.63
C ASP A 81 27.62 -1.20 11.15
N PHE A 82 27.24 -1.99 10.15
CA PHE A 82 25.85 -2.05 9.70
C PHE A 82 24.98 -2.77 10.73
N ARG A 83 25.46 -3.91 11.24
CA ARG A 83 24.78 -4.70 12.27
C ARG A 83 24.49 -3.86 13.53
N LYS A 84 25.51 -3.19 14.07
CA LYS A 84 25.36 -2.31 15.25
C LYS A 84 24.31 -1.22 15.01
N ARG A 85 24.33 -0.58 13.83
CA ARG A 85 23.33 0.46 13.48
C ARG A 85 21.91 -0.10 13.38
N LEU A 86 21.73 -1.32 12.88
CA LEU A 86 20.42 -1.95 12.78
C LEU A 86 19.91 -2.36 14.16
N GLU A 87 20.76 -2.97 14.98
CA GLU A 87 20.45 -3.37 16.36
C GLU A 87 20.07 -2.15 17.21
N GLU A 88 20.87 -1.07 17.18
CA GLU A 88 20.57 0.17 17.91
C GLU A 88 19.24 0.80 17.48
N LYS A 89 18.95 0.84 16.18
CA LYS A 89 17.71 1.42 15.65
C LYS A 89 16.48 0.58 15.95
N SER A 90 16.58 -0.75 15.81
CA SER A 90 15.46 -1.66 16.08
C SER A 90 15.12 -1.70 17.57
N ALA A 91 16.14 -1.80 18.44
CA ALA A 91 15.97 -1.71 19.89
C ALA A 91 15.32 -0.38 20.29
N ALA A 92 15.80 0.75 19.76
CA ALA A 92 15.21 2.05 20.06
C ALA A 92 13.72 2.14 19.70
N VAL A 93 13.28 1.51 18.60
CA VAL A 93 11.86 1.47 18.22
C VAL A 93 11.06 0.58 19.18
N ILE A 94 11.55 -0.62 19.49
CA ILE A 94 10.88 -1.56 20.41
C ILE A 94 10.77 -0.94 21.81
N ASP A 95 11.85 -0.34 22.31
CA ASP A 95 11.90 0.33 23.61
C ASP A 95 10.95 1.52 23.66
N CYS A 96 10.87 2.30 22.57
CA CYS A 96 9.93 3.40 22.45
C CYS A 96 8.49 2.92 22.64
N PHE A 97 8.03 1.90 21.91
CA PHE A 97 6.65 1.41 22.05
C PHE A 97 6.41 0.60 23.34
N SER A 98 7.46 0.06 23.95
CA SER A 98 7.37 -0.67 25.22
C SER A 98 7.29 0.25 26.44
N SER A 99 7.84 1.46 26.35
CA SER A 99 7.85 2.46 27.42
C SER A 99 6.43 2.83 27.90
N PRO A 100 6.15 2.77 29.22
CA PRO A 100 4.85 3.17 29.78
C PRO A 100 4.45 4.60 29.44
N LEU A 101 5.43 5.49 29.26
CA LEU A 101 5.18 6.87 28.89
C LEU A 101 4.72 6.98 27.44
N CYS A 102 5.46 6.39 26.51
CA CYS A 102 5.11 6.40 25.10
C CYS A 102 3.75 5.75 24.90
N LYS A 103 3.46 4.63 25.57
CA LYS A 103 2.12 4.03 25.60
C LYS A 103 1.04 5.04 25.98
N LYS A 104 1.26 5.89 26.99
CA LYS A 104 0.28 6.93 27.38
C LYS A 104 0.14 8.05 26.34
N ILE A 105 1.22 8.50 25.72
CA ILE A 105 1.19 9.56 24.69
C ILE A 105 0.50 9.04 23.43
N PHE A 106 0.90 7.85 22.97
CA PHE A 106 0.44 7.23 21.73
C PHE A 106 -0.89 6.49 21.87
N ALA A 107 -1.43 6.30 23.09
CA ALA A 107 -2.79 5.78 23.33
C ALA A 107 -3.90 6.83 23.13
N SER A 108 -3.56 7.94 22.49
CA SER A 108 -4.44 9.04 22.15
C SER A 108 -4.09 9.49 20.73
N ARG A 109 -4.90 10.38 20.15
CA ARG A 109 -4.68 10.88 18.80
C ARG A 109 -3.31 11.54 18.68
N VAL A 110 -2.53 11.09 17.70
CA VAL A 110 -1.21 11.62 17.36
C VAL A 110 -1.17 11.98 15.89
N VAL A 111 -0.73 13.19 15.60
CA VAL A 111 -0.46 13.67 14.26
C VAL A 111 1.05 13.79 14.07
N PHE A 112 1.57 13.09 13.08
CA PHE A 112 2.91 13.31 12.55
C PHE A 112 2.80 14.10 11.26
N ALA A 113 3.56 15.18 11.13
CA ALA A 113 3.53 16.01 9.94
C ALA A 113 4.93 16.42 9.49
N LEU A 114 5.11 16.51 8.18
CA LEU A 114 6.27 17.07 7.51
C LEU A 114 5.90 18.45 6.97
N LEU A 115 6.59 19.46 7.47
CA LEU A 115 6.33 20.86 7.16
C LEU A 115 7.13 21.32 5.91
N PRO A 116 6.61 22.30 5.15
CA PRO A 116 7.28 22.85 3.97
C PRO A 116 8.58 23.58 4.30
N ALA A 117 9.33 23.94 3.26
CA ALA A 117 10.68 24.46 3.42
C ALA A 117 10.56 25.94 3.67
N GLU A 118 11.23 26.43 4.70
CA GLU A 118 11.57 27.84 4.74
C GLU A 118 12.41 28.12 3.49
N GLN A 119 12.06 29.18 2.76
CA GLN A 119 12.37 29.45 1.35
C GLN A 119 13.73 28.92 0.85
N THR A 120 13.73 28.29 -0.32
CA THR A 120 14.95 27.87 -1.04
C THR A 120 15.88 29.06 -1.25
N THR A 121 17.13 28.97 -0.80
CA THR A 121 18.17 29.91 -1.25
C THR A 121 18.45 29.73 -2.74
N VAL A 122 19.12 30.73 -3.34
CA VAL A 122 19.52 30.81 -4.75
C VAL A 122 20.26 29.56 -5.26
N SER A 123 20.76 28.69 -4.37
CA SER A 123 21.44 27.43 -4.67
C SER A 123 20.53 26.19 -4.72
N GLY A 124 19.21 26.33 -4.54
CA GLY A 124 18.23 25.25 -4.71
C GLY A 124 18.29 24.13 -3.66
N ARG A 125 19.13 24.26 -2.62
CA ARG A 125 19.17 23.32 -1.49
C ARG A 125 18.38 23.89 -0.31
N PRO A 126 17.46 23.12 0.31
CA PRO A 126 16.84 23.54 1.56
C PRO A 126 17.91 23.66 2.65
N GLU A 127 18.04 24.83 3.28
CA GLU A 127 19.04 25.07 4.35
C GLU A 127 18.75 24.24 5.61
N THR A 128 17.48 23.89 5.83
CA THR A 128 17.03 23.17 7.02
C THR A 128 16.98 21.66 6.78
N PRO A 129 17.73 20.83 7.55
CA PRO A 129 17.67 19.38 7.46
C PRO A 129 16.25 18.84 7.61
N LEU A 130 15.89 17.81 6.82
CA LEU A 130 14.54 17.22 6.80
C LEU A 130 14.01 16.89 8.21
N GLY A 131 14.86 16.33 9.07
CA GLY A 131 14.49 15.96 10.44
C GLY A 131 14.03 17.15 11.30
N GLN A 132 14.49 18.36 11.03
CA GLN A 132 14.08 19.56 11.77
C GLN A 132 12.69 20.08 11.36
N ARG A 133 12.10 19.49 10.32
CA ARG A 133 10.82 19.92 9.74
C ARG A 133 9.69 18.92 10.01
N VAL A 134 10.00 17.90 10.79
CA VAL A 134 9.03 16.93 11.29
C VAL A 134 8.45 17.45 12.59
N ILE A 135 7.14 17.42 12.72
CA ILE A 135 6.41 17.75 13.94
C ILE A 135 5.55 16.57 14.37
N LEU A 136 5.48 16.37 15.68
CA LEU A 136 4.59 15.45 16.35
C LEU A 136 3.64 16.29 17.22
N VAL A 137 2.34 16.11 17.03
CA VAL A 137 1.29 16.70 17.86
C VAL A 137 0.48 15.57 18.47
N ALA A 138 0.58 15.37 19.78
CA ALA A 138 -0.13 14.32 20.50
C ALA A 138 -1.11 14.89 21.51
N THR A 139 -2.37 14.49 21.43
CA THR A 139 -3.40 14.90 22.38
C THR A 139 -3.21 14.18 23.72
N LEU A 140 -3.08 14.93 24.82
CA LEU A 140 -2.87 14.33 26.14
C LEU A 140 -4.21 14.20 26.90
N LYS A 141 -4.56 12.98 27.32
CA LYS A 141 -5.72 12.73 28.21
C LYS A 141 -5.59 13.39 29.58
N SER A 142 -4.37 13.71 30.03
CA SER A 142 -4.13 14.38 31.32
C SER A 142 -2.87 15.24 31.27
N ARG A 143 -2.95 16.45 31.86
CA ARG A 143 -1.80 17.35 32.02
C ARG A 143 -0.73 16.79 32.96
N LEU A 144 -1.08 15.82 33.81
CA LEU A 144 -0.16 15.14 34.74
C LEU A 144 0.83 14.20 34.02
N VAL A 145 0.63 13.93 32.73
CA VAL A 145 1.56 13.13 31.93
C VAL A 145 2.90 13.85 31.73
N LEU A 146 2.95 15.19 31.75
CA LEU A 146 4.16 15.94 31.41
C LEU A 146 5.24 15.93 32.51
N PRO A 147 4.95 16.10 33.81
CA PRO A 147 5.94 15.90 34.86
C PRO A 147 6.51 14.47 34.85
N ALA A 148 5.63 13.48 34.66
CA ALA A 148 6.03 12.08 34.51
C ALA A 148 6.89 11.86 33.25
N LEU A 149 6.58 12.55 32.15
CA LEU A 149 7.38 12.55 30.92
C LEU A 149 8.79 13.05 31.20
N LEU A 150 8.90 14.23 31.81
CA LEU A 150 10.18 14.87 32.12
C LEU A 150 11.00 14.07 33.15
N SER A 151 10.35 13.52 34.17
CA SER A 151 11.01 12.69 35.18
C SER A 151 11.44 11.34 34.62
N SER A 152 10.61 10.74 33.76
CA SER A 152 10.95 9.50 33.07
C SER A 152 11.99 9.71 31.97
N MET A 153 12.24 10.93 31.53
CA MET A 153 13.34 11.30 30.62
C MET A 153 14.63 11.65 31.38
N ALA A 154 14.68 11.53 32.71
CA ALA A 154 15.88 11.81 33.50
C ALA A 154 17.09 10.92 33.14
N TRP A 155 16.87 9.76 32.48
CA TRP A 155 17.93 8.91 31.93
C TRP A 155 18.54 9.45 30.64
N LEU A 156 17.82 10.32 29.90
CA LEU A 156 18.45 11.16 28.89
C LEU A 156 19.28 12.16 29.69
N LYS A 157 20.59 11.93 29.80
CA LYS A 157 21.59 12.79 30.50
C LYS A 157 21.67 14.23 29.94
N GLY A 158 20.67 14.68 29.19
CA GLY A 158 20.55 15.97 28.56
C GLY A 158 20.10 17.07 29.52
N LYS A 159 20.68 18.25 29.37
CA LYS A 159 20.23 19.44 30.08
C LYS A 159 18.93 19.94 29.44
N VAL A 160 17.83 19.94 30.20
CA VAL A 160 16.58 20.57 29.75
C VAL A 160 16.72 22.08 29.89
N ARG A 161 16.76 22.80 28.78
CA ARG A 161 16.73 24.28 28.76
C ARG A 161 15.32 24.78 28.50
N ARG A 162 14.93 25.85 29.18
CA ARG A 162 13.67 26.55 28.93
C ARG A 162 13.93 27.73 28.02
N LEU A 163 13.16 27.81 26.94
CA LEU A 163 13.10 28.91 26.00
C LEU A 163 11.68 29.49 26.09
N THR A 164 11.54 30.78 25.75
CA THR A 164 10.23 31.43 25.70
C THR A 164 10.02 31.99 24.31
N TYR A 165 8.83 31.76 23.75
CA TYR A 165 8.41 32.32 22.48
C TYR A 165 6.95 32.79 22.60
N ARG A 166 6.71 34.08 22.31
CA ARG A 166 5.37 34.73 22.41
C ARG A 166 4.62 34.37 23.70
N GLY A 167 5.32 34.40 24.83
CA GLY A 167 4.75 34.10 26.15
C GLY A 167 4.50 32.62 26.47
N ARG A 168 4.87 31.69 25.57
CA ARG A 168 4.79 30.25 25.79
C ARG A 168 6.18 29.66 26.04
N THR A 169 6.27 28.67 26.92
CA THR A 169 7.52 27.97 27.22
C THR A 169 7.76 26.83 26.24
N ILE A 170 8.89 26.88 25.53
CA ILE A 170 9.44 25.79 24.74
C ILE A 170 10.55 25.15 25.56
N LYS A 171 10.52 23.82 25.70
CA LYS A 171 11.60 23.07 26.36
C LYS A 171 12.50 22.47 25.30
N ARG A 172 13.80 22.65 25.44
CA ARG A 172 14.84 22.04 24.61
C ARG A 172 15.49 20.91 25.40
N LEU A 173 15.50 19.72 24.80
CA LEU A 173 16.20 18.54 25.29
C LEU A 173 17.40 18.25 24.39
N GLU A 174 18.60 18.31 24.95
CA GLU A 174 19.84 17.91 24.27
C GLU A 174 19.98 16.38 24.36
N LEU A 175 20.02 15.69 23.22
CA LEU A 175 20.20 14.24 23.16
C LEU A 175 21.68 13.88 23.29
N ALA A 176 21.97 12.68 23.82
CA ALA A 176 23.35 12.18 23.93
C ALA A 176 24.07 12.06 22.57
N SER A 177 23.32 11.92 21.48
CA SER A 177 23.82 11.90 20.11
C SER A 177 24.16 13.28 19.52
N GLY A 178 24.07 14.35 20.30
CA GLY A 178 24.31 15.73 19.85
C GLY A 178 23.12 16.40 19.16
N GLY A 179 22.01 15.68 18.98
CA GLY A 179 20.75 16.23 18.47
C GLY A 179 19.97 17.04 19.51
N ASN A 180 18.98 17.80 19.07
CA ASN A 180 18.05 18.50 19.96
C ASN A 180 16.62 18.06 19.66
N VAL A 181 15.79 18.00 20.69
CA VAL A 181 14.33 17.89 20.57
C VAL A 181 13.70 19.05 21.33
N TYR A 182 12.85 19.80 20.66
CA TYR A 182 12.07 20.89 21.21
C TYR A 182 10.65 20.39 21.45
N PHE A 183 10.05 20.79 22.56
CA PHE A 183 8.64 20.48 22.83
C PHE A 183 7.95 21.56 23.65
N ALA A 184 6.65 21.71 23.43
CA ALA A 184 5.77 22.62 24.13
C ALA A 184 4.43 21.94 24.44
N LEU A 185 3.76 22.40 25.50
CA LEU A 185 2.37 22.01 25.79
C LEU A 185 1.46 23.14 25.33
N ILE A 186 0.62 22.86 24.34
CA ILE A 186 -0.29 23.82 23.71
C ILE A 186 -1.71 23.30 23.86
N ASP A 187 -2.49 23.93 24.76
CA ASP A 187 -3.92 23.71 24.94
C ASP A 187 -4.36 22.22 25.03
N GLY A 188 -3.55 21.42 25.73
CA GLY A 188 -3.80 19.99 25.94
C GLY A 188 -3.06 19.05 24.98
N ASN A 189 -2.39 19.60 23.96
CA ASN A 189 -1.54 18.86 23.03
C ASN A 189 -0.06 19.00 23.37
N LEU A 190 0.67 17.88 23.35
CA LEU A 190 2.13 17.86 23.32
C LEU A 190 2.58 18.08 21.88
N VAL A 191 3.30 19.17 21.65
CA VAL A 191 3.91 19.46 20.36
C VAL A 191 5.41 19.23 20.49
N ALA A 192 6.00 18.38 19.65
CA ALA A 192 7.42 18.02 19.68
C ALA A 192 8.04 18.02 18.27
N SER A 193 9.29 18.48 18.15
CA SER A 193 10.02 18.51 16.88
C SER A 193 11.52 18.58 17.13
N PRO A 194 12.37 18.00 16.27
CA PRO A 194 13.81 18.26 16.29
C PRO A 194 14.17 19.71 15.93
N GLY A 195 13.30 20.43 15.22
CA GLY A 195 13.48 21.84 14.87
C GLY A 195 12.69 22.78 15.78
N ARG A 196 13.28 23.93 16.10
CA ARG A 196 12.62 24.95 16.91
C ARG A 196 11.50 25.66 16.13
N SER A 197 11.73 25.98 14.86
CA SER A 197 10.80 26.77 14.05
C SER A 197 9.45 26.07 13.87
N ALA A 198 9.42 24.74 13.75
CA ALA A 198 8.20 23.95 13.71
C ALA A 198 7.31 24.17 14.96
N ILE A 199 7.91 24.24 16.16
CA ILE A 199 7.16 24.51 17.40
C ILE A 199 6.66 25.95 17.44
N GLU A 200 7.49 26.90 17.01
CA GLU A 200 7.13 28.32 16.95
C GLU A 200 5.96 28.56 15.99
N GLN A 201 5.96 27.89 14.83
CA GLN A 201 4.85 27.92 13.87
C GLN A 201 3.55 27.39 14.48
N SER A 202 3.57 26.30 15.25
CA SER A 202 2.37 25.82 15.97
C SER A 202 1.87 26.81 17.01
N ILE A 203 2.77 27.52 17.70
CA ILE A 203 2.39 28.59 18.65
C ILE A 203 1.74 29.75 17.90
N ASP A 204 2.24 30.09 16.70
CA ASP A 204 1.66 31.15 15.87
C ASP A 204 0.27 30.79 15.36
N LEU A 205 0.05 29.55 14.92
CA LEU A 205 -1.26 29.05 14.52
C LEU A 205 -2.27 29.11 15.68
N LEU A 206 -1.85 28.75 16.90
CA LEU A 206 -2.69 28.91 18.09
C LEU A 206 -3.12 30.36 18.31
N LEU A 207 -2.20 31.32 18.15
CA LEU A 207 -2.51 32.73 18.33
C LEU A 207 -3.48 33.23 17.26
N GLN A 208 -3.36 32.73 16.02
CA GLN A 208 -4.31 33.01 14.94
C GLN A 208 -5.71 32.45 15.23
N HIS A 209 -5.82 31.29 15.89
CA HIS A 209 -7.10 30.65 16.24
C HIS A 209 -7.93 31.51 17.22
N ARG A 210 -7.31 32.46 17.92
CA ARG A 210 -8.07 33.42 18.75
C ARG A 210 -8.85 34.44 17.93
N VAL A 211 -8.54 34.57 16.64
CA VAL A 211 -9.15 35.53 15.72
C VAL A 211 -9.92 34.80 14.60
N GLN A 212 -9.54 33.57 14.26
CA GLN A 212 -10.13 32.77 13.19
C GLN A 212 -10.77 31.49 13.76
N GLU A 213 -11.93 31.09 13.24
CA GLU A 213 -12.61 29.85 13.69
C GLU A 213 -11.81 28.58 13.44
N GLN A 214 -10.97 28.54 12.40
CA GLN A 214 -10.13 27.40 12.03
C GLN A 214 -8.74 27.88 11.63
N THR A 215 -7.72 27.12 12.03
CA THR A 215 -6.32 27.38 11.66
C THR A 215 -5.63 26.10 11.19
N GLY A 216 -4.38 26.24 10.76
CA GLY A 216 -3.52 25.11 10.43
C GLY A 216 -4.05 24.29 9.25
N LEU A 217 -3.87 22.97 9.31
CA LEU A 217 -4.21 22.05 8.22
C LEU A 217 -5.71 22.01 7.93
N LEU A 218 -6.55 22.39 8.89
CA LEU A 218 -8.00 22.48 8.70
C LEU A 218 -8.40 23.59 7.72
N THR A 219 -7.55 24.59 7.46
CA THR A 219 -7.84 25.63 6.45
C THR A 219 -7.52 25.16 5.02
N ASN A 220 -6.76 24.08 4.86
CA ASN A 220 -6.38 23.55 3.55
C ASN A 220 -7.59 22.86 2.89
N GLN A 221 -8.03 23.41 1.75
CA GLN A 221 -9.19 22.89 1.01
C GLN A 221 -8.96 21.47 0.49
N ASN A 222 -7.79 21.17 -0.08
CA ASN A 222 -7.48 19.85 -0.63
C ASN A 222 -7.52 18.79 0.47
N TYR A 223 -6.92 19.08 1.62
CA TYR A 223 -6.98 18.24 2.81
C TYR A 223 -8.44 18.01 3.25
N ARG A 224 -9.23 19.08 3.43
CA ARG A 224 -10.62 18.97 3.90
C ARG A 224 -11.49 18.14 2.96
N GLU A 225 -11.35 18.32 1.65
CA GLU A 225 -12.10 17.55 0.66
C GLU A 225 -11.80 16.05 0.76
N LEU A 226 -10.53 15.68 0.93
CA LEU A 226 -10.12 14.29 1.10
C LEU A 226 -10.59 13.75 2.47
N ARG A 227 -10.43 14.54 3.54
CA ARG A 227 -10.83 14.16 4.90
C ARG A 227 -12.33 13.96 5.03
N LYS A 228 -13.17 14.70 4.30
CA LYS A 228 -14.64 14.50 4.29
C LYS A 228 -15.06 13.13 3.76
N ARG A 229 -14.22 12.48 2.96
CA ARG A 229 -14.47 11.12 2.45
C ARG A 229 -14.05 10.03 3.43
N TYR A 230 -13.24 10.38 4.43
CA TYR A 230 -12.84 9.46 5.49
C TYR A 230 -14.02 9.16 6.42
N ARG A 231 -14.31 7.88 6.61
CA ARG A 231 -15.30 7.38 7.58
C ARG A 231 -14.69 6.47 8.65
N GLY A 232 -13.38 6.23 8.57
CA GLY A 232 -12.66 5.35 9.50
C GLY A 232 -12.27 6.08 10.79
N ASN A 233 -11.77 5.31 11.75
CA ASN A 233 -11.32 5.82 13.05
C ASN A 233 -9.85 5.48 13.38
N ASP A 234 -9.10 4.81 12.49
CA ASP A 234 -7.78 4.28 12.86
C ASP A 234 -6.65 5.22 12.47
N PHE A 235 -6.36 5.31 11.18
CA PHE A 235 -5.33 6.21 10.67
C PHE A 235 -5.69 6.79 9.30
N PHE A 236 -5.20 8.01 9.08
CA PHE A 236 -5.37 8.76 7.85
C PHE A 236 -4.03 9.37 7.43
N ILE A 237 -3.65 9.17 6.18
CA ILE A 237 -2.46 9.77 5.59
C ILE A 237 -2.89 10.76 4.51
N TYR A 238 -2.26 11.93 4.51
CA TYR A 238 -2.38 12.94 3.46
C TYR A 238 -0.99 13.31 2.95
N ALA A 239 -0.82 13.36 1.64
CA ALA A 239 0.41 13.82 1.00
C ALA A 239 0.10 14.80 -0.14
N ASP A 240 0.83 15.91 -0.16
CA ASP A 240 0.91 16.85 -1.27
C ASP A 240 2.12 16.45 -2.13
N ILE A 241 1.86 15.82 -3.27
CA ILE A 241 2.92 15.17 -4.07
C ILE A 241 3.86 16.17 -4.74
N PRO A 242 3.39 17.28 -5.35
CA PRO A 242 4.28 18.31 -5.89
C PRO A 242 5.25 18.86 -4.85
N ARG A 243 4.79 19.08 -3.61
CA ARG A 243 5.67 19.49 -2.53
C ARG A 243 6.58 18.36 -2.10
N LEU A 244 6.08 17.13 -1.95
CA LEU A 244 6.90 15.99 -1.51
C LEU A 244 8.05 15.68 -2.49
N THR A 245 7.80 15.72 -3.80
CA THR A 245 8.84 15.45 -4.81
C THR A 245 9.93 16.51 -4.80
N SER A 246 9.58 17.79 -4.53
CA SER A 246 10.56 18.87 -4.36
C SER A 246 11.53 18.66 -3.19
N PHE A 247 11.12 17.90 -2.14
CA PHE A 247 11.96 17.70 -0.95
C PHE A 247 13.06 16.67 -1.17
N PHE A 248 12.72 15.59 -1.85
CA PHE A 248 13.61 14.44 -1.95
C PHE A 248 14.52 14.52 -3.17
N HIS A 249 14.50 15.62 -3.93
CA HIS A 249 15.14 15.74 -5.24
C HIS A 249 14.94 14.44 -6.05
N LEU A 250 13.73 13.86 -5.97
CA LEU A 250 13.44 12.55 -6.59
C LEU A 250 13.59 12.59 -8.11
N SER A 251 13.68 13.79 -8.69
CA SER A 251 14.10 14.04 -10.07
C SER A 251 15.50 13.52 -10.42
N HIS A 252 16.42 13.36 -9.46
CA HIS A 252 17.74 12.78 -9.72
C HIS A 252 17.80 11.25 -9.51
N PHE A 253 16.98 10.69 -8.62
CA PHE A 253 16.86 9.23 -8.48
C PHE A 253 16.26 8.58 -9.74
N SER A 254 15.46 9.34 -10.48
CA SER A 254 14.89 8.94 -11.77
C SER A 254 15.81 9.12 -12.98
N GLN A 255 16.90 9.89 -12.88
CA GLN A 255 17.80 10.13 -14.02
C GLN A 255 18.95 9.13 -14.12
N GLN A 256 19.38 8.55 -12.99
CA GLN A 256 20.59 7.71 -12.95
C GLN A 256 20.32 6.20 -13.12
N SER A 257 19.05 5.80 -13.16
CA SER A 257 18.61 4.40 -13.30
C SER A 257 18.00 4.19 -14.68
N ALA A 258 18.85 3.97 -15.70
CA ALA A 258 18.52 3.45 -17.04
C ALA A 258 17.17 3.89 -17.68
N GLY A 259 17.22 4.95 -18.50
CA GLY A 259 16.14 5.36 -19.41
C GLY A 259 15.21 6.41 -18.81
N GLU A 260 14.87 7.44 -19.61
CA GLU A 260 14.03 8.60 -19.27
C GLU A 260 12.60 8.26 -18.77
N ALA A 261 12.24 6.99 -18.61
CA ALA A 261 10.94 6.49 -18.20
C ALA A 261 10.66 6.57 -16.68
N GLY A 262 11.66 6.89 -15.85
CA GLY A 262 11.53 6.88 -14.39
C GLY A 262 10.87 8.12 -13.76
N SER A 263 10.95 9.29 -14.41
CA SER A 263 10.45 10.56 -13.84
C SER A 263 8.97 10.83 -14.11
N SER A 264 8.34 10.09 -15.02
CA SER A 264 6.96 10.32 -15.48
C SER A 264 5.89 9.78 -14.52
N GLN A 265 6.24 8.82 -13.64
CA GLN A 265 5.24 8.06 -12.88
C GLN A 265 4.42 8.89 -11.88
N LEU A 266 4.99 9.97 -11.34
CA LEU A 266 4.29 10.91 -10.45
C LEU A 266 3.83 12.19 -11.16
N SER A 267 4.07 12.31 -12.47
CA SER A 267 3.61 13.47 -13.24
C SER A 267 2.10 13.59 -13.15
N GLY A 268 1.63 14.81 -12.87
CA GLY A 268 0.21 15.10 -12.71
C GLY A 268 -0.46 14.47 -11.48
N VAL A 269 0.25 13.85 -10.54
CA VAL A 269 -0.33 13.52 -9.24
C VAL A 269 -0.29 14.74 -8.33
N LYS A 270 -1.45 15.21 -7.86
CA LYS A 270 -1.58 16.37 -6.96
C LYS A 270 -1.51 15.96 -5.49
N GLN A 271 -2.37 15.04 -5.08
CA GLN A 271 -2.46 14.60 -3.70
C GLN A 271 -2.71 13.11 -3.62
N ILE A 272 -2.21 12.49 -2.56
CA ILE A 272 -2.56 11.13 -2.17
C ILE A 272 -3.17 11.18 -0.78
N ALA A 273 -4.31 10.51 -0.62
CA ALA A 273 -4.90 10.20 0.66
C ALA A 273 -4.96 8.68 0.84
N LEU A 274 -4.68 8.23 2.05
CA LEU A 274 -4.85 6.82 2.42
C LEU A 274 -5.67 6.77 3.71
N PHE A 275 -6.71 5.95 3.67
CA PHE A 275 -7.67 5.75 4.73
C PHE A 275 -7.55 4.31 5.22
N HIS A 276 -7.46 4.11 6.52
CA HIS A 276 -7.54 2.78 7.11
C HIS A 276 -8.64 2.70 8.15
N SER A 277 -9.35 1.57 8.15
CA SER A 277 -10.32 1.24 9.17
C SER A 277 -10.36 -0.25 9.42
N THR A 278 -10.43 -0.62 10.68
CA THR A 278 -10.60 -2.00 11.13
C THR A 278 -12.06 -2.22 11.53
N ASP A 279 -12.65 -3.33 11.09
CA ASP A 279 -13.96 -3.78 11.52
C ASP A 279 -13.90 -5.28 11.86
N SER A 280 -13.98 -5.60 13.15
CA SER A 280 -13.89 -6.95 13.71
C SER A 280 -12.63 -7.71 13.23
N ASN A 281 -12.75 -8.47 12.15
CA ASN A 281 -11.71 -9.29 11.53
C ASN A 281 -11.33 -8.81 10.11
N THR A 282 -11.79 -7.64 9.69
CA THR A 282 -11.44 -7.06 8.38
C THR A 282 -10.69 -5.75 8.56
N GLN A 283 -9.71 -5.53 7.69
CA GLN A 283 -8.99 -4.27 7.55
C GLN A 283 -9.30 -3.72 6.18
N ARG A 284 -9.83 -2.50 6.14
CA ARG A 284 -10.12 -1.78 4.90
C ARG A 284 -9.11 -0.67 4.69
N LEU A 285 -8.55 -0.63 3.51
CA LEU A 285 -7.59 0.36 3.05
C LEU A 285 -8.13 1.02 1.79
N ILE A 286 -8.39 2.33 1.83
CA ILE A 286 -8.78 3.10 0.65
C ILE A 286 -7.65 4.06 0.32
N THR A 287 -7.16 4.02 -0.92
CA THR A 287 -6.21 4.98 -1.46
C THR A 287 -6.91 5.85 -2.49
N LEU A 288 -6.83 7.17 -2.33
CA LEU A 288 -7.37 8.14 -3.27
C LEU A 288 -6.22 8.99 -3.80
N VAL A 289 -6.09 9.01 -5.12
CA VAL A 289 -5.09 9.79 -5.84
C VAL A 289 -5.80 10.89 -6.62
N LYS A 290 -5.53 12.16 -6.30
CA LYS A 290 -6.01 13.30 -7.08
C LYS A 290 -5.02 13.62 -8.19
N LEU A 291 -5.54 13.90 -9.38
CA LEU A 291 -4.78 14.12 -10.60
C LEU A 291 -4.96 15.55 -11.14
N SER A 292 -3.94 16.02 -11.85
CA SER A 292 -3.90 17.22 -12.70
C SER A 292 -4.01 16.75 -14.16
N PRO A 293 -5.20 16.73 -14.78
CA PRO A 293 -5.35 16.22 -16.14
C PRO A 293 -4.41 16.90 -17.16
N ASP A 294 -4.11 18.17 -16.95
CA ASP A 294 -3.19 18.99 -17.75
C ASP A 294 -1.71 18.57 -17.63
N GLN A 295 -1.31 17.97 -16.51
CA GLN A 295 0.07 17.55 -16.21
C GLN A 295 0.29 16.03 -16.39
N LEU A 296 -0.75 15.27 -16.73
CA LEU A 296 -0.63 13.85 -17.05
C LEU A 296 0.03 13.66 -18.42
N THR A 297 0.85 12.62 -18.54
CA THR A 297 1.33 12.15 -19.85
C THR A 297 0.16 11.65 -20.70
N ASN A 298 0.37 11.44 -22.00
CA ASN A 298 -0.70 10.97 -22.88
C ASN A 298 -1.16 9.56 -22.48
N GLU A 299 -0.25 8.71 -22.05
CA GLU A 299 -0.51 7.34 -21.57
C GLU A 299 -1.33 7.39 -20.29
N GLN A 300 -0.94 8.24 -19.33
CA GLN A 300 -1.70 8.43 -18.10
C GLN A 300 -3.10 9.01 -18.36
N LYS A 301 -3.23 9.93 -19.32
CA LYS A 301 -4.54 10.44 -19.74
C LYS A 301 -5.41 9.32 -20.31
N LYS A 302 -4.88 8.50 -21.22
CA LYS A 302 -5.59 7.33 -21.76
C LYS A 302 -6.01 6.39 -20.63
N LEU A 303 -5.10 6.07 -19.72
CA LEU A 303 -5.36 5.15 -18.60
C LEU A 303 -6.44 5.67 -17.63
N TYR A 304 -6.29 6.91 -17.14
CA TYR A 304 -7.15 7.47 -16.09
C TYR A 304 -8.43 8.13 -16.61
N SER A 305 -8.58 8.31 -17.92
CA SER A 305 -9.86 8.73 -18.53
C SER A 305 -10.78 7.57 -18.85
N ARG A 306 -10.28 6.32 -18.83
CA ARG A 306 -11.09 5.13 -19.08
C ARG A 306 -12.18 4.98 -18.02
N ARG A 307 -13.42 4.90 -18.50
CA ARG A 307 -14.58 4.72 -17.62
C ARG A 307 -14.52 3.35 -16.95
N PRO A 308 -14.90 3.24 -15.67
CA PRO A 308 -15.13 1.95 -15.04
C PRO A 308 -16.24 1.18 -15.77
N VAL A 309 -16.04 -0.12 -16.01
CA VAL A 309 -17.01 -1.00 -16.66
C VAL A 309 -17.37 -2.17 -15.75
N LEU A 310 -18.52 -2.78 -15.99
CA LEU A 310 -18.92 -3.99 -15.27
C LEU A 310 -18.14 -5.19 -15.82
N ASN A 311 -17.44 -5.89 -14.95
CA ASN A 311 -16.74 -7.13 -15.29
C ASN A 311 -17.76 -8.26 -15.54
N SER A 312 -18.09 -8.49 -16.80
CA SER A 312 -19.08 -9.48 -17.23
C SER A 312 -18.65 -10.92 -16.94
N ARG A 313 -17.34 -11.19 -16.82
CA ARG A 313 -16.79 -12.53 -16.57
C ARG A 313 -16.78 -12.93 -15.10
N LEU A 314 -16.95 -11.99 -14.16
CA LEU A 314 -16.90 -12.27 -12.73
C LEU A 314 -17.83 -13.43 -12.27
N PRO A 315 -19.08 -13.57 -12.76
CA PRO A 315 -19.96 -14.67 -12.39
C PRO A 315 -19.44 -16.05 -12.82
N ASP A 316 -18.64 -16.12 -13.89
CA ASP A 316 -18.14 -17.38 -14.44
C ASP A 316 -16.85 -17.85 -13.77
N ILE A 317 -16.22 -16.99 -12.96
CA ILE A 317 -14.95 -17.30 -12.33
C ILE A 317 -15.15 -18.41 -11.28
N PRO A 318 -14.38 -19.51 -11.32
CA PRO A 318 -14.48 -20.58 -10.33
C PRO A 318 -14.00 -20.09 -8.96
N SER A 319 -14.58 -20.62 -7.89
CA SER A 319 -14.16 -20.29 -6.52
C SER A 319 -12.82 -20.92 -6.13
N GLU A 320 -12.44 -22.04 -6.77
CA GLU A 320 -11.20 -22.77 -6.53
C GLU A 320 -9.99 -22.07 -7.16
N LEU A 321 -9.75 -20.83 -6.75
CA LEU A 321 -8.59 -20.04 -7.16
C LEU A 321 -7.79 -19.51 -5.98
N VAL A 322 -6.49 -19.37 -6.22
CA VAL A 322 -5.54 -18.69 -5.36
C VAL A 322 -5.59 -17.19 -5.63
N MET A 323 -5.73 -16.79 -6.89
CA MET A 323 -5.77 -15.38 -7.30
C MET A 323 -6.66 -15.18 -8.52
N TYR A 324 -7.41 -14.09 -8.50
CA TYR A 324 -8.18 -13.54 -9.59
C TYR A 324 -7.74 -12.11 -9.84
N PHE A 325 -7.40 -11.76 -11.07
CA PHE A 325 -7.12 -10.39 -11.49
C PHE A 325 -7.90 -10.08 -12.76
N TRP A 326 -8.46 -8.88 -12.83
CA TRP A 326 -9.10 -8.36 -14.03
C TRP A 326 -8.85 -6.86 -14.15
N SER A 327 -8.75 -6.36 -15.36
CA SER A 327 -8.56 -4.95 -15.66
C SER A 327 -9.14 -4.58 -17.02
N ASN A 328 -9.74 -3.40 -17.13
CA ASN A 328 -10.12 -2.79 -18.42
C ASN A 328 -9.11 -1.73 -18.90
N TRP A 329 -7.93 -1.70 -18.28
CA TRP A 329 -6.85 -0.77 -18.61
C TRP A 329 -5.88 -1.31 -19.67
N LEU A 330 -6.18 -2.43 -20.32
CA LEU A 330 -5.31 -2.95 -21.37
C LEU A 330 -5.33 -2.01 -22.59
N ASP A 331 -4.16 -1.52 -22.98
CA ASP A 331 -3.95 -0.71 -24.18
C ASP A 331 -2.77 -1.30 -24.95
N LEU A 332 -3.00 -2.37 -25.72
CA LEU A 332 -1.89 -3.02 -26.42
C LEU A 332 -1.23 -2.09 -27.45
N SER A 333 -2.04 -1.30 -28.16
CA SER A 333 -1.53 -0.29 -29.10
C SER A 333 -0.73 0.78 -28.39
N GLY A 334 -1.24 1.36 -27.31
CA GLY A 334 -0.51 2.35 -26.52
C GLY A 334 0.77 1.79 -25.88
N TRP A 335 0.75 0.54 -25.41
CA TRP A 335 1.95 -0.14 -24.91
C TRP A 335 2.99 -0.34 -26.01
N TRP A 336 2.55 -0.74 -27.21
CA TRP A 336 3.44 -0.91 -28.36
C TRP A 336 4.07 0.42 -28.79
N GLU A 337 3.27 1.49 -28.90
CA GLU A 337 3.73 2.85 -29.18
C GLU A 337 4.85 3.27 -28.21
N GLU A 338 4.66 3.00 -26.90
CA GLU A 338 5.65 3.33 -25.87
C GLU A 338 6.93 2.50 -26.00
N VAL A 339 6.82 1.20 -26.28
CA VAL A 339 8.00 0.34 -26.51
C VAL A 339 8.78 0.83 -27.74
N VAL A 340 8.11 1.25 -28.79
CA VAL A 340 8.74 1.79 -30.01
C VAL A 340 9.34 3.17 -29.77
N SER A 341 8.69 4.04 -29.00
CA SER A 341 9.16 5.40 -28.71
C SER A 341 10.37 5.42 -27.78
N SER A 342 10.35 4.55 -26.75
CA SER A 342 11.38 4.46 -25.71
C SER A 342 12.57 3.58 -26.07
N SER A 343 12.47 2.81 -27.16
CA SER A 343 13.55 1.94 -27.60
C SER A 343 14.70 2.71 -28.25
N GLY A 344 15.91 2.50 -27.72
CA GLY A 344 17.16 2.84 -28.42
C GLY A 344 17.34 2.06 -29.72
N LYS A 345 18.45 2.26 -30.43
CA LYS A 345 18.71 1.64 -31.74
C LYS A 345 18.51 0.11 -31.76
N SER A 346 18.97 -0.61 -30.74
CA SER A 346 18.80 -2.07 -30.62
C SER A 346 17.36 -2.49 -30.32
N GLY A 347 16.61 -1.68 -29.58
CA GLY A 347 15.20 -1.93 -29.32
C GLY A 347 14.36 -1.72 -30.58
N ARG A 348 14.67 -0.70 -31.40
CA ARG A 348 14.01 -0.48 -32.69
C ARG A 348 14.19 -1.65 -33.66
N GLU A 349 15.40 -2.19 -33.75
CA GLU A 349 15.64 -3.39 -34.56
C GLU A 349 14.79 -4.58 -34.09
N THR A 350 14.58 -4.71 -32.77
CA THR A 350 13.74 -5.76 -32.19
C THR A 350 12.26 -5.54 -32.49
N THR A 351 11.77 -4.30 -32.37
CA THR A 351 10.38 -3.95 -32.70
C THR A 351 10.10 -4.14 -34.19
N ASP A 352 11.03 -3.76 -35.06
CA ASP A 352 10.91 -3.93 -36.51
C ASP A 352 10.86 -5.41 -36.89
N LYS A 353 11.72 -6.24 -36.27
CA LYS A 353 11.68 -7.71 -36.45
C LYS A 353 10.35 -8.30 -35.99
N MET A 354 9.81 -7.84 -34.88
CA MET A 354 8.51 -8.30 -34.37
C MET A 354 7.38 -7.89 -35.32
N SER A 355 7.34 -6.64 -35.76
CA SER A 355 6.35 -6.16 -36.75
C SER A 355 6.42 -6.97 -38.05
N ALA A 356 7.62 -7.19 -38.57
CA ALA A 356 7.83 -8.01 -39.76
C ALA A 356 7.38 -9.46 -39.56
N TRP A 357 7.69 -10.05 -38.39
CA TRP A 357 7.26 -11.40 -38.05
C TRP A 357 5.73 -11.51 -37.97
N ILE A 358 5.06 -10.55 -37.32
CA ILE A 358 3.59 -10.49 -37.24
C ILE A 358 2.99 -10.36 -38.62
N ARG A 359 3.50 -9.46 -39.47
CA ARG A 359 3.04 -9.31 -40.85
C ARG A 359 3.24 -10.57 -41.67
N GLN A 360 4.38 -11.25 -41.52
CA GLN A 360 4.65 -12.50 -42.23
C GLN A 360 3.68 -13.63 -41.81
N LYS A 361 3.35 -13.72 -40.52
CA LYS A 361 2.50 -14.80 -40.00
C LYS A 361 1.01 -14.55 -40.18
N THR A 362 0.58 -13.32 -39.92
CA THR A 362 -0.85 -12.95 -39.89
C THR A 362 -1.32 -12.31 -41.21
N GLY A 363 -0.42 -11.64 -41.93
CA GLY A 363 -0.75 -10.79 -43.09
C GLY A 363 -1.18 -9.36 -42.71
N LEU A 364 -1.24 -9.03 -41.42
CA LEU A 364 -1.65 -7.73 -40.89
C LEU A 364 -0.43 -6.89 -40.49
N GLU A 365 -0.56 -5.58 -40.59
CA GLU A 365 0.38 -4.68 -39.92
C GLU A 365 0.19 -4.75 -38.40
N ILE A 366 1.23 -4.39 -37.63
CA ILE A 366 1.21 -4.50 -36.17
C ILE A 366 0.01 -3.79 -35.54
N ASP A 367 -0.29 -2.57 -35.96
CA ASP A 367 -1.40 -1.79 -35.39
C ASP A 367 -2.75 -2.45 -35.66
N GLN A 368 -2.92 -3.04 -36.86
CA GLN A 368 -4.12 -3.80 -37.23
C GLN A 368 -4.24 -5.10 -36.43
N PHE A 369 -3.12 -5.76 -36.15
CA PHE A 369 -3.10 -6.94 -35.30
C PHE A 369 -3.45 -6.62 -33.86
N LEU A 370 -2.90 -5.53 -33.30
CA LEU A 370 -3.19 -5.11 -31.93
C LEU A 370 -4.64 -4.61 -31.76
N SER A 371 -5.24 -4.03 -32.80
CA SER A 371 -6.65 -3.63 -32.78
C SER A 371 -7.65 -4.79 -32.76
N LEU A 372 -7.20 -6.03 -32.95
CA LEU A 372 -8.06 -7.22 -32.81
C LEU A 372 -8.41 -7.51 -31.34
N PHE A 373 -7.67 -6.92 -30.41
CA PHE A 373 -7.84 -7.13 -28.97
C PHE A 373 -8.54 -5.94 -28.35
N GLY A 374 -9.50 -6.24 -27.47
CA GLY A 374 -10.22 -5.25 -26.69
C GLY A 374 -9.40 -4.73 -25.50
N GLN A 375 -10.11 -4.18 -24.53
CA GLN A 375 -9.50 -3.47 -23.40
C GLN A 375 -9.54 -4.26 -22.10
N GLU A 376 -10.32 -5.34 -22.06
CA GLU A 376 -10.38 -6.22 -20.91
C GLU A 376 -9.35 -7.35 -20.96
N PHE A 377 -8.70 -7.55 -19.82
CA PHE A 377 -7.77 -8.65 -19.59
C PHE A 377 -7.93 -9.16 -18.17
N GLY A 378 -7.77 -10.47 -17.98
CA GLY A 378 -7.67 -11.03 -16.65
C GLY A 378 -6.86 -12.30 -16.57
N ILE A 379 -6.56 -12.66 -15.33
CA ILE A 379 -5.73 -13.80 -14.94
C ILE A 379 -6.41 -14.54 -13.81
N ASN A 380 -6.53 -15.85 -13.98
CA ASN A 380 -6.92 -16.79 -12.95
C ASN A 380 -5.72 -17.65 -12.60
N VAL A 381 -5.39 -17.76 -11.32
CA VAL A 381 -4.37 -18.70 -10.82
C VAL A 381 -5.05 -19.66 -9.87
N THR A 382 -5.10 -20.94 -10.24
CA THR A 382 -5.78 -21.97 -9.44
C THR A 382 -4.87 -22.62 -8.39
N GLN A 383 -3.58 -22.74 -8.69
CA GLN A 383 -2.57 -23.32 -7.81
C GLN A 383 -1.17 -23.01 -8.35
N ILE A 384 -0.14 -23.24 -7.54
CA ILE A 384 1.27 -23.25 -7.98
C ILE A 384 1.79 -24.67 -7.77
N ARG A 385 2.10 -25.37 -8.87
CA ARG A 385 2.57 -26.75 -8.79
C ARG A 385 4.07 -26.77 -8.62
N THR A 386 4.55 -27.38 -7.55
CA THR A 386 5.98 -27.45 -7.21
C THR A 386 6.55 -28.86 -7.35
N SER A 387 5.73 -29.83 -7.77
CA SER A 387 6.13 -31.22 -8.00
C SER A 387 6.99 -31.45 -9.25
N GLY A 388 7.26 -30.42 -10.04
CA GLY A 388 8.10 -30.46 -11.25
C GLY A 388 9.52 -29.95 -11.02
N PHE A 389 10.37 -29.99 -12.07
CA PHE A 389 11.75 -29.46 -11.99
C PHE A 389 11.81 -27.95 -11.71
N PHE A 390 10.75 -27.24 -12.11
CA PHE A 390 10.54 -25.82 -11.83
C PHE A 390 9.08 -25.62 -11.39
N PRO A 391 8.80 -24.79 -10.38
CA PRO A 391 7.44 -24.50 -9.96
C PRO A 391 6.69 -23.69 -11.02
N VAL A 392 5.54 -24.19 -11.46
CA VAL A 392 4.73 -23.54 -12.51
C VAL A 392 3.34 -23.19 -11.96
N PRO A 393 2.93 -21.91 -12.02
CA PRO A 393 1.56 -21.52 -11.69
C PRO A 393 0.60 -22.10 -12.72
N SER A 394 -0.45 -22.78 -12.25
CA SER A 394 -1.60 -23.12 -13.08
C SER A 394 -2.40 -21.86 -13.36
N LEU A 395 -2.22 -21.35 -14.56
CA LEU A 395 -2.63 -20.01 -14.95
C LEU A 395 -3.52 -20.08 -16.19
N CYS A 396 -4.61 -19.31 -16.16
CA CYS A 396 -5.44 -19.02 -17.31
C CYS A 396 -5.56 -17.51 -17.47
N CYS A 397 -5.10 -16.99 -18.61
CA CYS A 397 -5.35 -15.64 -19.05
C CYS A 397 -6.63 -15.61 -19.88
N PHE A 398 -7.30 -14.47 -19.88
CA PHE A 398 -8.32 -14.15 -20.86
C PHE A 398 -8.14 -12.73 -21.36
N LEU A 399 -8.31 -12.55 -22.67
CA LEU A 399 -8.14 -11.29 -23.39
C LEU A 399 -9.40 -11.05 -24.21
N GLU A 400 -9.98 -9.86 -24.09
CA GLU A 400 -11.09 -9.44 -24.93
C GLU A 400 -10.65 -9.34 -26.38
N LEU A 401 -11.54 -9.68 -27.29
CA LEU A 401 -11.37 -9.69 -28.73
C LEU A 401 -12.45 -8.82 -29.38
N GLU A 402 -12.02 -7.92 -30.27
CA GLU A 402 -12.91 -7.15 -31.13
C GLU A 402 -13.34 -7.98 -32.35
N GLU A 403 -12.45 -8.85 -32.84
CA GLU A 403 -12.69 -9.73 -33.99
C GLU A 403 -12.37 -11.21 -33.68
N PRO A 404 -13.23 -11.91 -32.91
CA PRO A 404 -12.96 -13.27 -32.45
C PRO A 404 -12.67 -14.28 -33.58
N ALA A 405 -13.43 -14.19 -34.67
CA ALA A 405 -13.27 -15.08 -35.83
C ALA A 405 -11.92 -14.88 -36.54
N MET A 406 -11.47 -13.63 -36.68
CA MET A 406 -10.17 -13.34 -37.29
C MET A 406 -9.03 -13.87 -36.42
N VAL A 407 -9.10 -13.64 -35.11
CA VAL A 407 -8.10 -14.14 -34.16
C VAL A 407 -8.04 -15.67 -34.14
N ALA A 408 -9.19 -16.35 -34.16
CA ALA A 408 -9.24 -17.80 -34.28
C ALA A 408 -8.53 -18.29 -35.55
N GLY A 409 -8.79 -17.68 -36.71
CA GLY A 409 -8.12 -18.02 -37.97
C GLY A 409 -6.61 -17.74 -37.95
N ILE A 410 -6.17 -16.65 -37.31
CA ILE A 410 -4.76 -16.34 -37.10
C ILE A 410 -4.08 -17.41 -36.24
N LEU A 411 -4.71 -17.85 -35.15
CA LEU A 411 -4.17 -18.89 -34.27
C LEU A 411 -4.07 -20.23 -35.00
N GLU A 412 -5.10 -20.62 -35.76
CA GLU A 412 -5.08 -21.85 -36.55
C GLU A 412 -3.94 -21.86 -37.57
N LYS A 413 -3.76 -20.75 -38.29
CA LYS A 413 -2.66 -20.60 -39.25
C LYS A 413 -1.30 -20.53 -38.56
N GLY A 414 -1.18 -19.79 -37.46
CA GLY A 414 0.06 -19.61 -36.70
C GLY A 414 0.58 -20.91 -36.08
N LEU A 415 -0.33 -21.82 -35.75
CA LEU A 415 -0.01 -23.13 -35.16
C LEU A 415 0.06 -24.26 -36.21
N SER A 416 -0.11 -23.94 -37.50
CA SER A 416 0.03 -24.92 -38.57
C SER A 416 1.46 -25.50 -38.58
N GLY A 417 1.56 -26.83 -38.51
CA GLY A 417 2.84 -27.55 -38.41
C GLY A 417 3.24 -27.99 -36.99
N LEU A 418 2.53 -27.55 -35.95
CA LEU A 418 2.68 -28.11 -34.60
C LEU A 418 1.74 -29.30 -34.41
N THR A 419 2.08 -30.20 -33.48
CA THR A 419 1.17 -31.29 -33.09
C THR A 419 0.09 -30.74 -32.16
N LEU A 420 -1.13 -30.65 -32.68
CA LEU A 420 -2.29 -30.10 -31.98
C LEU A 420 -3.21 -31.22 -31.51
N TRP A 421 -3.71 -31.09 -30.29
CA TRP A 421 -4.82 -31.86 -29.77
C TRP A 421 -6.06 -30.98 -29.76
N ARG A 422 -7.16 -31.46 -30.34
CA ARG A 422 -8.43 -30.72 -30.39
C ARG A 422 -9.48 -31.48 -29.60
N ASP A 423 -10.22 -30.78 -28.77
CA ASP A 423 -11.34 -31.33 -28.03
C ASP A 423 -12.47 -30.30 -27.94
N THR A 424 -13.62 -30.72 -27.44
CA THR A 424 -14.77 -29.85 -27.17
C THR A 424 -15.16 -30.01 -25.71
N ILE A 425 -15.19 -28.89 -24.99
CA ILE A 425 -15.55 -28.84 -23.57
C ILE A 425 -16.79 -27.97 -23.44
N ASP A 426 -17.90 -28.54 -22.97
CA ASP A 426 -19.20 -27.87 -22.85
C ASP A 426 -19.59 -27.06 -24.10
N GLY A 427 -19.37 -27.66 -25.27
CA GLY A 427 -19.66 -27.05 -26.58
C GLY A 427 -18.59 -26.07 -27.11
N VAL A 428 -17.55 -25.77 -26.34
CA VAL A 428 -16.48 -24.85 -26.73
C VAL A 428 -15.28 -25.63 -27.29
N PRO A 429 -14.82 -25.33 -28.52
CA PRO A 429 -13.59 -25.92 -29.05
C PRO A 429 -12.37 -25.49 -28.24
N VAL A 430 -11.59 -26.47 -27.77
CA VAL A 430 -10.33 -26.25 -27.06
C VAL A 430 -9.20 -26.89 -27.83
N VAL A 431 -8.14 -26.12 -28.07
CA VAL A 431 -6.96 -26.57 -28.81
C VAL A 431 -5.76 -26.55 -27.87
N SER A 432 -5.10 -27.70 -27.72
CA SER A 432 -3.86 -27.84 -26.95
C SER A 432 -2.67 -28.07 -27.87
N VAL A 433 -1.59 -27.35 -27.62
CA VAL A 433 -0.32 -27.50 -28.35
C VAL A 433 0.59 -28.41 -27.54
N MET A 434 1.11 -29.49 -28.13
CA MET A 434 2.09 -30.33 -27.46
C MET A 434 3.49 -29.75 -27.64
N ILE A 435 4.15 -29.39 -26.54
CA ILE A 435 5.53 -28.90 -26.54
C ILE A 435 6.40 -29.71 -25.56
N ALA A 436 7.73 -29.62 -25.71
CA ALA A 436 8.70 -30.33 -24.86
C ALA A 436 8.39 -31.84 -24.72
N HIS A 437 8.13 -32.53 -25.84
CA HIS A 437 7.76 -33.95 -25.89
C HIS A 437 6.53 -34.32 -25.03
N GLY A 438 5.60 -33.37 -24.87
CA GLY A 438 4.34 -33.58 -24.14
C GLY A 438 4.41 -33.24 -22.65
N LEU A 439 5.55 -32.74 -22.15
CA LEU A 439 5.71 -32.27 -20.77
C LEU A 439 4.84 -31.04 -20.48
N MET A 440 4.61 -30.20 -21.48
CA MET A 440 3.69 -29.06 -21.38
C MET A 440 2.65 -29.12 -22.49
N ARG A 441 1.41 -28.74 -22.14
CA ARG A 441 0.26 -28.74 -23.06
C ARG A 441 -0.54 -27.45 -22.92
N PRO A 442 0.07 -26.28 -23.22
CA PRO A 442 -0.67 -25.03 -23.23
C PRO A 442 -1.87 -25.15 -24.15
N SER A 443 -2.98 -24.57 -23.73
CA SER A 443 -4.26 -24.70 -24.42
C SER A 443 -4.88 -23.33 -24.60
N TYR A 444 -5.65 -23.18 -25.66
CA TYR A 444 -6.46 -21.98 -25.88
C TYR A 444 -7.87 -22.36 -26.31
N ALA A 445 -8.80 -21.43 -26.09
CA ALA A 445 -10.17 -21.49 -26.54
C ALA A 445 -10.66 -20.07 -26.85
N VAL A 446 -11.56 -19.95 -27.82
CA VAL A 446 -12.29 -18.69 -28.05
C VAL A 446 -13.71 -18.91 -27.51
N LEU A 447 -14.08 -18.13 -26.51
CA LEU A 447 -15.38 -18.16 -25.84
C LEU A 447 -15.98 -16.77 -25.91
N ASP A 448 -17.15 -16.65 -26.53
CA ASP A 448 -17.80 -15.37 -26.81
C ASP A 448 -16.81 -14.41 -27.49
N ASN A 449 -16.53 -13.26 -26.86
CA ASN A 449 -15.57 -12.27 -27.33
C ASN A 449 -14.23 -12.36 -26.58
N TYR A 450 -13.85 -13.53 -26.04
CA TYR A 450 -12.61 -13.69 -25.28
C TYR A 450 -11.74 -14.81 -25.83
N LEU A 451 -10.43 -14.53 -25.91
CA LEU A 451 -9.40 -15.56 -26.06
C LEU A 451 -8.96 -16.02 -24.67
N LEU A 452 -9.25 -17.28 -24.33
CA LEU A 452 -8.72 -17.96 -23.16
C LEU A 452 -7.39 -18.62 -23.53
N VAL A 453 -6.34 -18.37 -22.76
CA VAL A 453 -5.04 -19.04 -22.91
C VAL A 453 -4.59 -19.57 -21.56
N ALA A 454 -4.30 -20.86 -21.48
CA ALA A 454 -3.90 -21.51 -20.24
C ALA A 454 -2.68 -22.40 -20.41
N ASP A 455 -2.00 -22.66 -19.29
CA ASP A 455 -0.88 -23.60 -19.22
C ASP A 455 -1.29 -25.07 -19.49
N SER A 456 -2.59 -25.36 -19.32
CA SER A 456 -3.16 -26.68 -19.47
C SER A 456 -4.65 -26.63 -19.80
N ARG A 457 -5.12 -27.64 -20.54
CA ARG A 457 -6.54 -27.83 -20.87
C ARG A 457 -7.44 -27.81 -19.63
N LYS A 458 -6.99 -28.42 -18.53
CA LYS A 458 -7.75 -28.50 -17.27
C LYS A 458 -8.14 -27.12 -16.74
N GLN A 459 -7.33 -26.09 -16.94
CA GLN A 459 -7.67 -24.73 -16.50
C GLN A 459 -8.83 -24.12 -17.29
N ILE A 460 -8.86 -24.35 -18.61
CA ILE A 460 -9.97 -23.93 -19.46
C ILE A 460 -11.22 -24.73 -19.09
N GLU A 461 -11.09 -26.03 -18.87
CA GLU A 461 -12.18 -26.88 -18.41
C GLU A 461 -12.82 -26.39 -17.10
N GLN A 462 -12.01 -25.97 -16.12
CA GLN A 462 -12.53 -25.44 -14.85
C GLN A 462 -13.33 -24.14 -15.00
N LEU A 463 -13.01 -23.33 -16.02
CA LEU A 463 -13.76 -22.10 -16.32
C LEU A 463 -15.07 -22.38 -17.05
N LEU A 464 -15.05 -23.34 -17.97
CA LEU A 464 -16.20 -23.70 -18.80
C LEU A 464 -17.21 -24.57 -18.08
N ALA A 465 -16.75 -25.47 -17.20
CA ALA A 465 -17.57 -26.46 -16.53
C ALA A 465 -18.73 -25.83 -15.75
N GLU A 466 -19.97 -26.24 -16.03
CA GLU A 466 -21.16 -25.80 -15.29
C GLU A 466 -21.15 -26.20 -13.80
N LYS A 467 -20.43 -27.27 -13.46
CA LYS A 467 -20.46 -27.91 -12.13
C LYS A 467 -19.47 -27.35 -11.11
N THR A 468 -18.70 -26.32 -11.46
CA THR A 468 -17.76 -25.70 -10.51
C THR A 468 -18.47 -24.64 -9.68
N SER A 469 -18.19 -24.62 -8.38
CA SER A 469 -18.64 -23.54 -7.49
C SER A 469 -18.06 -22.21 -7.98
N ARG A 470 -18.88 -21.15 -7.98
CA ARG A 470 -18.49 -19.83 -8.50
C ARG A 470 -17.89 -18.96 -7.42
N LEU A 471 -17.01 -18.03 -7.82
CA LEU A 471 -16.32 -17.13 -6.91
C LEU A 471 -17.29 -16.25 -6.11
N LEU A 472 -18.38 -15.79 -6.75
CA LEU A 472 -19.41 -14.99 -6.08
C LEU A 472 -20.12 -15.74 -4.94
N ASP A 473 -20.11 -17.07 -4.97
CA ASP A 473 -20.71 -17.91 -3.94
C ASP A 473 -19.74 -18.24 -2.79
N ASP A 474 -18.44 -17.94 -2.95
CA ASP A 474 -17.41 -18.24 -1.96
C ASP A 474 -17.50 -17.32 -0.73
N GLU A 475 -17.51 -17.91 0.46
CA GLU A 475 -17.66 -17.17 1.72
C GLU A 475 -16.47 -16.26 2.01
N LEU A 476 -15.24 -16.65 1.65
CA LEU A 476 -14.07 -15.79 1.83
C LEU A 476 -14.16 -14.58 0.89
N PHE A 477 -14.58 -14.80 -0.37
CA PHE A 477 -14.86 -13.72 -1.32
C PHE A 477 -15.91 -12.73 -0.80
N LYS A 478 -17.09 -13.22 -0.39
CA LYS A 478 -18.17 -12.37 0.14
C LYS A 478 -17.72 -11.54 1.34
N THR A 479 -16.90 -12.13 2.22
CA THR A 479 -16.39 -11.44 3.42
C THR A 479 -15.49 -10.26 3.07
N VAL A 480 -14.70 -10.37 2.00
CA VAL A 480 -13.78 -9.29 1.58
C VAL A 480 -14.32 -8.46 0.43
N ASP A 481 -15.57 -8.62 0.01
CA ASP A 481 -16.08 -7.95 -1.19
C ASP A 481 -16.05 -6.41 -1.05
N THR A 482 -15.30 -5.76 -1.94
CA THR A 482 -15.21 -4.29 -2.07
C THR A 482 -16.27 -3.73 -3.02
N GLY A 483 -17.30 -4.52 -3.33
CA GLY A 483 -18.32 -4.22 -4.33
C GLY A 483 -17.81 -4.55 -5.73
N MET A 484 -17.18 -5.71 -5.92
CA MET A 484 -16.64 -6.18 -7.20
C MET A 484 -17.71 -6.41 -8.27
N SER A 485 -18.98 -6.51 -7.90
CA SER A 485 -20.11 -6.50 -8.83
C SER A 485 -20.49 -5.10 -9.34
N LYS A 486 -19.75 -4.04 -8.94
CA LYS A 486 -19.96 -2.67 -9.43
C LYS A 486 -18.94 -2.35 -10.53
N PRO A 487 -19.22 -1.37 -11.41
CA PRO A 487 -18.27 -0.95 -12.45
C PRO A 487 -16.90 -0.58 -11.86
N ALA A 488 -15.83 -1.09 -12.46
CA ALA A 488 -14.46 -0.87 -12.02
C ALA A 488 -13.52 -0.79 -13.21
N ASN A 489 -12.28 -0.37 -12.96
CA ASN A 489 -11.20 -0.53 -13.91
C ASN A 489 -10.27 -1.68 -13.56
N VAL A 490 -10.20 -2.05 -12.27
CA VAL A 490 -9.34 -3.13 -11.78
C VAL A 490 -10.08 -3.91 -10.69
N HIS A 491 -10.00 -5.23 -10.76
CA HIS A 491 -10.36 -6.15 -9.70
C HIS A 491 -9.19 -7.07 -9.37
N LEU A 492 -8.95 -7.29 -8.08
CA LEU A 492 -8.01 -8.29 -7.59
C LEU A 492 -8.64 -9.01 -6.40
N PHE A 493 -8.80 -10.31 -6.48
CA PHE A 493 -9.07 -11.15 -5.31
C PHE A 493 -7.92 -12.13 -5.13
N ALA A 494 -7.53 -12.38 -3.89
CA ALA A 494 -6.42 -13.29 -3.58
C ALA A 494 -6.62 -13.99 -2.24
N ARG A 495 -6.41 -15.31 -2.22
CA ARG A 495 -6.29 -16.11 -1.00
C ARG A 495 -4.84 -16.05 -0.51
N THR A 496 -4.55 -15.06 0.31
CA THR A 496 -3.19 -14.73 0.75
C THR A 496 -2.50 -15.92 1.42
N SER A 497 -3.21 -16.72 2.21
CA SER A 497 -2.63 -17.92 2.84
C SER A 497 -2.10 -18.94 1.82
N LEU A 498 -2.82 -19.17 0.71
CA LEU A 498 -2.42 -20.10 -0.35
C LEU A 498 -1.28 -19.54 -1.21
N ILE A 499 -1.29 -18.23 -1.46
CA ILE A 499 -0.17 -17.54 -2.12
C ILE A 499 1.11 -17.71 -1.28
N VAL A 500 0.99 -17.49 0.03
CA VAL A 500 2.12 -17.64 0.96
C VAL A 500 2.66 -19.07 0.94
N ASP A 501 1.79 -20.09 1.03
CA ASP A 501 2.21 -21.49 0.98
C ASP A 501 2.96 -21.81 -0.32
N SER A 502 2.45 -21.31 -1.44
CA SER A 502 3.11 -21.46 -2.74
C SER A 502 4.48 -20.77 -2.80
N ILE A 503 4.61 -19.57 -2.24
CA ILE A 503 5.89 -18.84 -2.18
C ILE A 503 6.89 -19.59 -1.28
N LYS A 504 6.44 -20.17 -0.16
CA LYS A 504 7.30 -20.98 0.71
C LYS A 504 7.91 -22.17 -0.03
N GLU A 505 7.12 -22.86 -0.83
CA GLU A 505 7.61 -23.97 -1.65
C GLU A 505 8.62 -23.49 -2.71
N LEU A 506 8.34 -22.38 -3.40
CA LEU A 506 9.27 -21.76 -4.35
C LEU A 506 10.59 -21.37 -3.70
N VAL A 507 10.55 -20.70 -2.54
CA VAL A 507 11.76 -20.29 -1.80
C VAL A 507 12.58 -21.51 -1.37
N SER A 508 11.92 -22.57 -0.90
CA SER A 508 12.58 -23.83 -0.51
C SER A 508 13.26 -24.50 -1.71
N TRP A 509 12.61 -24.49 -2.87
CA TRP A 509 13.20 -24.96 -4.13
C TRP A 509 14.43 -24.14 -4.53
N VAL A 510 14.35 -22.80 -4.50
CA VAL A 510 15.49 -21.92 -4.81
C VAL A 510 16.67 -22.21 -3.87
N GLY A 511 16.41 -22.35 -2.57
CA GLY A 511 17.44 -22.71 -1.59
C GLY A 511 18.14 -24.04 -1.92
N THR A 512 17.38 -25.03 -2.36
CA THR A 512 17.92 -26.34 -2.79
C THR A 512 18.80 -26.19 -4.04
N VAL A 513 18.36 -25.43 -5.04
CA VAL A 513 19.14 -25.20 -6.28
C VAL A 513 20.45 -24.48 -5.97
N VAL A 514 20.44 -23.46 -5.11
CA VAL A 514 21.66 -22.75 -4.69
C VAL A 514 22.61 -23.70 -3.97
N ALA A 515 22.10 -24.52 -3.05
CA ALA A 515 22.92 -25.46 -2.29
C ALA A 515 23.58 -26.54 -3.15
N VAL A 516 22.92 -26.98 -4.23
CA VAL A 516 23.50 -27.93 -5.20
C VAL A 516 24.63 -27.30 -6.01
N ARG A 517 24.54 -26.00 -6.32
CA ARG A 517 25.55 -25.29 -7.13
C ARG A 517 26.78 -24.88 -6.32
N ASP A 518 26.58 -24.42 -5.09
CA ASP A 518 27.65 -23.96 -4.20
C ASP A 518 27.25 -24.23 -2.74
N GLY A 519 28.00 -25.09 -2.06
CA GLY A 519 27.73 -25.45 -0.67
C GLY A 519 27.87 -24.29 0.32
N ALA A 520 28.75 -23.32 0.07
CA ALA A 520 28.91 -22.15 0.92
C ALA A 520 27.76 -21.15 0.74
N ALA A 521 27.41 -20.84 -0.52
CA ALA A 521 26.22 -20.05 -0.83
C ALA A 521 24.94 -20.75 -0.34
N GLY A 522 24.88 -22.07 -0.44
CA GLY A 522 23.79 -22.92 0.06
C GLY A 522 23.57 -22.79 1.55
N LYS A 523 24.64 -22.80 2.36
CA LYS A 523 24.54 -22.59 3.81
C LYS A 523 23.98 -21.21 4.15
N LYS A 524 24.46 -20.15 3.50
CA LYS A 524 23.96 -18.78 3.70
C LYS A 524 22.50 -18.64 3.27
N SER A 525 22.16 -19.21 2.10
CA SER A 525 20.79 -19.23 1.58
C SER A 525 19.86 -19.96 2.54
N LYS A 526 20.26 -21.13 3.04
CA LYS A 526 19.49 -21.89 4.02
C LYS A 526 19.21 -21.10 5.29
N ILE A 527 20.21 -20.40 5.84
CA ILE A 527 20.03 -19.56 7.03
C ILE A 527 19.02 -18.43 6.75
N LEU A 528 19.15 -17.74 5.62
CA LEU A 528 18.22 -16.69 5.23
C LEU A 528 16.79 -17.25 5.03
N VAL A 529 16.65 -18.38 4.35
CA VAL A 529 15.36 -19.03 4.10
C VAL A 529 14.71 -19.47 5.41
N ASP A 530 15.41 -20.27 6.21
CA ASP A 530 14.85 -20.92 7.39
C ASP A 530 14.65 -19.95 8.56
N GLN A 531 15.56 -19.00 8.76
CA GLN A 531 15.54 -18.09 9.93
C GLN A 531 14.80 -16.78 9.67
N VAL A 532 14.65 -16.37 8.41
CA VAL A 532 14.04 -15.07 8.08
C VAL A 532 12.84 -15.24 7.15
N ILE A 533 13.05 -15.79 5.95
CA ILE A 533 12.00 -15.75 4.91
C ILE A 533 10.79 -16.62 5.32
N LEU A 534 11.00 -17.88 5.71
CA LEU A 534 9.91 -18.78 6.06
C LEU A 534 9.12 -18.29 7.29
N PRO A 535 9.74 -17.85 8.40
CA PRO A 535 9.01 -17.26 9.53
C PRO A 535 8.19 -16.03 9.14
N LEU A 536 8.74 -15.12 8.33
CA LEU A 536 7.99 -13.93 7.89
C LEU A 536 6.82 -14.30 6.98
N LEU A 537 7.02 -15.24 6.06
CA LEU A 537 5.95 -15.78 5.22
C LEU A 537 4.87 -16.44 6.08
N ASP A 538 5.23 -17.27 7.05
CA ASP A 538 4.27 -17.85 8.00
C ASP A 538 3.50 -16.79 8.79
N GLY A 539 4.15 -15.66 9.10
CA GLY A 539 3.53 -14.50 9.70
C GLY A 539 2.41 -13.91 8.85
N LEU A 540 2.64 -13.82 7.53
CA LEU A 540 1.68 -13.28 6.56
C LEU A 540 0.44 -14.18 6.37
N LYS A 541 0.47 -15.45 6.81
CA LYS A 541 -0.73 -16.31 6.79
C LYS A 541 -1.86 -15.80 7.69
N THR A 542 -1.57 -14.84 8.59
CA THR A 542 -2.60 -14.14 9.37
C THR A 542 -3.62 -13.43 8.49
N PHE A 543 -3.26 -13.11 7.24
CA PHE A 543 -4.16 -12.56 6.23
C PHE A 543 -4.70 -13.73 5.39
N LYS A 544 -6.00 -13.99 5.47
CA LYS A 544 -6.64 -15.14 4.82
C LYS A 544 -6.94 -14.85 3.35
N ALA A 545 -7.61 -13.73 3.11
CA ALA A 545 -8.05 -13.30 1.80
C ALA A 545 -7.99 -11.78 1.70
N LYS A 546 -7.86 -11.28 0.49
CA LYS A 546 -7.97 -9.86 0.19
C LYS A 546 -8.71 -9.62 -1.11
N SER A 547 -9.38 -8.49 -1.19
CA SER A 547 -9.94 -7.95 -2.42
C SER A 547 -9.43 -6.53 -2.65
N VAL A 548 -9.34 -6.12 -3.91
CA VAL A 548 -9.10 -4.74 -4.33
C VAL A 548 -10.03 -4.42 -5.48
N ARG A 549 -10.71 -3.28 -5.39
CA ARG A 549 -11.44 -2.66 -6.50
C ARG A 549 -10.83 -1.29 -6.79
N GLY A 550 -10.28 -1.14 -7.99
CA GLY A 550 -9.74 0.12 -8.51
C GLY A 550 -10.70 0.74 -9.51
N TYR A 551 -10.95 2.04 -9.42
CA TYR A 551 -11.76 2.76 -10.40
C TYR A 551 -11.33 4.23 -10.55
N ALA A 552 -11.34 4.71 -11.79
CA ALA A 552 -11.04 6.08 -12.15
C ALA A 552 -12.34 6.92 -12.17
N GLY A 553 -12.22 8.17 -11.74
CA GLY A 553 -13.24 9.20 -11.81
C GLY A 553 -12.67 10.51 -12.37
N PRO A 554 -13.49 11.56 -12.53
CA PRO A 554 -13.03 12.84 -13.05
C PRO A 554 -11.90 13.44 -12.17
N GLY A 555 -10.67 13.39 -12.67
CA GLY A 555 -9.49 13.93 -11.98
C GLY A 555 -9.04 13.14 -10.75
N GLU A 556 -9.48 11.89 -10.58
CA GLU A 556 -9.06 11.06 -9.45
C GLU A 556 -9.07 9.56 -9.76
N VAL A 557 -8.29 8.79 -9.00
CA VAL A 557 -8.30 7.32 -9.01
C VAL A 557 -8.44 6.83 -7.59
N ILE A 558 -9.31 5.85 -7.38
CA ILE A 558 -9.59 5.26 -6.07
C ILE A 558 -9.28 3.77 -6.12
N PHE A 559 -8.53 3.29 -5.13
CA PHE A 559 -8.33 1.87 -4.84
C PHE A 559 -8.93 1.56 -3.48
N ASP A 560 -9.88 0.65 -3.44
CA ASP A 560 -10.55 0.19 -2.23
C ASP A 560 -10.18 -1.26 -2.00
N ALA A 561 -9.47 -1.53 -0.91
CA ALA A 561 -8.98 -2.85 -0.57
C ALA A 561 -9.54 -3.30 0.78
N VAL A 562 -9.95 -4.56 0.87
CA VAL A 562 -10.34 -5.19 2.14
C VAL A 562 -9.51 -6.45 2.32
N VAL A 563 -8.99 -6.65 3.53
CA VAL A 563 -8.21 -7.81 3.92
C VAL A 563 -8.89 -8.48 5.11
N LEU A 564 -9.10 -9.79 5.03
CA LEU A 564 -9.59 -10.60 6.14
C LEU A 564 -8.41 -11.12 6.95
N THR A 565 -8.41 -10.83 8.26
CA THR A 565 -7.41 -11.30 9.22
C THR A 565 -7.95 -12.46 10.05
N GLU A 566 -7.05 -13.33 10.52
CA GLU A 566 -7.36 -14.25 11.62
C GLU A 566 -7.69 -13.46 12.90
N PRO A 567 -8.66 -13.92 13.70
CA PRO A 567 -8.87 -13.35 15.03
C PRO A 567 -7.59 -13.53 15.86
N ALA A 568 -7.24 -12.51 16.65
CA ALA A 568 -6.13 -12.62 17.59
C ALA A 568 -6.52 -13.62 18.69
N ASN A 569 -5.88 -14.80 18.68
CA ASN A 569 -5.98 -15.79 19.76
C ASN A 569 -5.32 -15.30 21.05
#